data_AF-A0A7Y3M9V0-F1
#
_entry.id   AF-A0A7Y3M9V0-F1
#
_cell.length_a   1.000
_cell.length_b   1.000
_cell.length_c   1.000
_cell.angle_alpha   90.00
_cell.angle_beta   90.00
_cell.angle_gamma   90.00
#
_symmetry.space_group_name_H-M   'P 1'
#
loop_
_entity.id
_entity.type
_entity.pdbx_description
1 polymer ?
#
loop_
_entity_poly.entity_id
_entity_poly.type
_entity_poly.pdbx_seq_one_letter_code
_entity_poly.pdbx_strand_id
1 'polypeptide(L)'
;MSFINEIEDLIYEEYQELGKENFPEKIRYFEKNKLRILKLPFNICLEIQCDYIFALHSMEHNFKLLKVIDSLITTVITENVYKVNGRDIYKELLFIKAQALYQIVDYNSANHVSSELLKIDPDHKRCKEVFIKNNIDKLRYEGQNTRAFIILMFLLSAIIIGVEILAIRSFYPEMVKFFEIIRNGLFVLGLSTYIFQEFRIRQKAKASFYRLLKN
;
A
#
# COMPACT_ATOMS: atom_id res chain seq x y z
N MET A 1 -26.75 -35.44 -21.04
CA MET A 1 -25.78 -35.16 -19.95
C MET A 1 -24.35 -34.95 -20.46
N SER A 2 -24.06 -34.95 -21.78
CA SER A 2 -22.68 -34.70 -22.29
C SER A 2 -22.40 -33.25 -22.74
N PHE A 3 -23.39 -32.54 -23.31
CA PHE A 3 -23.18 -31.18 -23.85
C PHE A 3 -22.77 -30.11 -22.82
N ILE A 4 -23.22 -30.23 -21.56
CA ILE A 4 -22.89 -29.24 -20.52
C ILE A 4 -21.43 -29.39 -20.12
N ASN A 5 -20.96 -30.62 -19.93
CA ASN A 5 -19.56 -30.91 -19.61
C ASN A 5 -18.63 -30.49 -20.75
N GLU A 6 -19.00 -30.73 -22.01
CA GLU A 6 -18.21 -30.30 -23.18
C GLU A 6 -18.04 -28.77 -23.25
N ILE A 7 -19.06 -27.99 -22.86
CA ILE A 7 -18.98 -26.53 -22.83
C ILE A 7 -18.13 -26.03 -21.65
N GLU A 8 -18.19 -26.71 -20.50
CA GLU A 8 -17.39 -26.40 -19.32
C GLU A 8 -15.91 -26.66 -19.58
N ASP A 9 -15.59 -27.81 -20.19
CA ASP A 9 -14.23 -28.19 -20.58
C ASP A 9 -13.65 -27.19 -21.60
N LEU A 10 -14.44 -26.80 -22.61
CA LEU A 10 -13.98 -25.86 -23.64
C LEU A 10 -13.68 -24.45 -23.10
N ILE A 11 -14.46 -23.93 -22.15
CA ILE A 11 -14.18 -22.63 -21.51
C ILE A 11 -12.87 -22.69 -20.71
N TYR A 12 -12.66 -23.81 -20.00
CA TYR A 12 -11.47 -23.99 -19.20
C TYR A 12 -10.23 -24.15 -20.07
N GLU A 13 -10.32 -24.93 -21.15
CA GLU A 13 -9.25 -25.09 -22.15
C GLU A 13 -8.89 -23.74 -22.80
N GLU A 14 -9.89 -23.00 -23.31
CA GLU A 14 -9.69 -21.66 -23.86
C GLU A 14 -8.98 -20.72 -22.87
N TYR A 15 -9.33 -20.82 -21.58
CA TYR A 15 -8.69 -20.02 -20.54
C TYR A 15 -7.23 -20.42 -20.30
N GLN A 16 -6.92 -21.72 -20.29
CA GLN A 16 -5.56 -22.24 -20.12
C GLN A 16 -4.66 -21.86 -21.30
N GLU A 17 -5.20 -21.84 -22.52
CA GLU A 17 -4.48 -21.45 -23.74
C GLU A 17 -3.98 -20.00 -23.73
N LEU A 18 -4.61 -19.11 -22.96
CA LEU A 18 -4.16 -17.71 -22.83
C LEU A 18 -2.74 -17.59 -22.25
N GLY A 19 -2.25 -18.64 -21.58
CA GLY A 19 -0.93 -18.68 -20.98
C GLY A 19 -0.89 -18.02 -19.60
N LYS A 20 0.08 -18.42 -18.76
CA LYS A 20 0.11 -18.03 -17.34
C LYS A 20 0.34 -16.54 -17.09
N GLU A 21 1.08 -15.87 -17.98
CA GLU A 21 1.54 -14.48 -17.78
C GLU A 21 0.78 -13.45 -18.61
N ASN A 22 -0.21 -13.87 -19.42
CA ASN A 22 -0.98 -12.95 -20.25
C ASN A 22 -2.12 -12.27 -19.46
N PHE A 23 -1.74 -11.42 -18.51
CA PHE A 23 -2.67 -10.76 -17.59
C PHE A 23 -3.78 -9.93 -18.29
N PRO A 24 -3.49 -9.12 -19.33
CA PRO A 24 -4.52 -8.34 -20.01
C PRO A 24 -5.60 -9.23 -20.63
N GLU A 25 -5.20 -10.32 -21.28
CA GLU A 25 -6.13 -11.24 -21.92
C GLU A 25 -6.93 -12.06 -20.90
N LYS A 26 -6.31 -12.49 -19.79
CA LYS A 26 -7.04 -13.15 -18.70
C LYS A 26 -8.14 -12.25 -18.12
N ILE A 27 -7.84 -10.97 -17.89
CA ILE A 27 -8.82 -9.99 -17.41
C ILE A 27 -9.96 -9.84 -18.42
N ARG A 28 -9.62 -9.64 -19.71
CA ARG A 28 -10.59 -9.48 -20.79
C ARG A 28 -11.48 -10.71 -20.94
N TYR A 29 -10.90 -11.90 -20.93
CA TYR A 29 -11.60 -13.17 -21.06
C TYR A 29 -12.57 -13.40 -19.89
N PHE A 30 -12.10 -13.18 -18.65
CA PHE A 30 -12.93 -13.31 -17.46
C PHE A 30 -14.15 -12.40 -17.52
N GLU A 31 -13.95 -11.14 -17.91
CA GLU A 31 -15.01 -10.15 -17.95
C GLU A 31 -16.04 -10.43 -19.04
N LYS A 32 -15.58 -10.86 -20.22
CA LYS A 32 -16.45 -11.25 -21.32
C LYS A 32 -17.29 -12.49 -20.98
N ASN A 33 -16.72 -13.45 -20.26
CA ASN A 33 -17.33 -14.75 -19.99
C ASN A 33 -17.82 -14.91 -18.54
N LYS A 34 -17.89 -13.84 -17.74
CA LYS A 34 -18.16 -13.89 -16.30
C LYS A 34 -19.35 -14.78 -15.92
N LEU A 35 -20.50 -14.63 -16.59
CA LEU A 35 -21.70 -15.41 -16.30
C LEU A 35 -21.56 -16.90 -16.61
N ARG A 36 -20.72 -17.25 -17.60
CA ARG A 36 -20.43 -18.66 -17.95
C ARG A 36 -19.44 -19.26 -16.95
N ILE A 37 -18.40 -18.50 -16.58
CA ILE A 37 -17.39 -18.91 -15.60
C ILE A 37 -18.04 -19.18 -14.23
N LEU A 38 -19.00 -18.36 -13.81
CA LEU A 38 -19.73 -18.56 -12.56
C LEU A 38 -20.61 -19.82 -12.52
N LYS A 39 -20.88 -20.45 -13.67
CA LYS A 39 -21.63 -21.70 -13.77
C LYS A 39 -20.73 -22.93 -13.81
N LEU A 40 -19.41 -22.76 -13.96
CA LEU A 40 -18.46 -23.86 -13.97
C LEU A 40 -18.45 -24.60 -12.62
N PRO A 41 -17.98 -25.85 -12.59
CA PRO A 41 -17.71 -26.56 -11.35
C PRO A 41 -16.87 -25.71 -10.40
N PHE A 42 -17.22 -25.76 -9.10
CA PHE A 42 -16.68 -24.85 -8.09
C PHE A 42 -15.15 -24.73 -8.13
N ASN A 43 -14.42 -25.84 -8.22
CA ASN A 43 -12.96 -25.84 -8.24
C ASN A 43 -12.39 -25.06 -9.43
N ILE A 44 -12.96 -25.26 -10.62
CA ILE A 44 -12.55 -24.58 -11.85
C ILE A 44 -12.92 -23.09 -11.78
N CYS A 45 -14.13 -22.80 -11.31
CA CYS A 45 -14.60 -21.43 -11.11
C CYS A 45 -13.67 -20.67 -10.15
N LEU A 46 -13.34 -21.28 -9.01
CA LEU A 46 -12.48 -20.70 -7.98
C LEU A 46 -11.07 -20.44 -8.51
N GLU A 47 -10.49 -21.37 -9.27
CA GLU A 47 -9.16 -21.20 -9.87
C GLU A 47 -9.14 -20.01 -10.83
N ILE A 48 -10.11 -19.93 -11.75
CA ILE A 48 -10.22 -18.82 -12.70
C ILE A 48 -10.45 -17.48 -11.97
N GLN A 49 -11.25 -17.47 -10.90
CA GLN A 49 -11.46 -16.26 -10.09
C GLN A 49 -10.19 -15.82 -9.35
N CYS A 50 -9.42 -16.76 -8.81
CA CYS A 50 -8.13 -16.45 -8.18
C CYS A 50 -7.16 -15.87 -9.20
N ASP A 51 -7.03 -16.49 -10.37
CA ASP A 51 -6.18 -15.99 -11.44
C ASP A 51 -6.63 -14.61 -11.95
N TYR A 52 -7.94 -14.34 -11.99
CA TYR A 52 -8.46 -13.01 -12.30
C TYR A 52 -8.03 -11.96 -11.27
N ILE A 53 -8.12 -12.26 -9.98
CA ILE A 53 -7.62 -11.36 -8.91
C ILE A 53 -6.12 -11.14 -9.04
N PHE A 54 -5.34 -12.20 -9.29
CA PHE A 54 -3.90 -12.08 -9.48
C PHE A 54 -3.55 -11.24 -10.70
N ALA A 55 -4.27 -11.40 -11.82
CA ALA A 55 -4.09 -10.57 -13.00
C ALA A 55 -4.43 -9.09 -12.72
N LEU A 56 -5.55 -8.81 -12.05
CA LEU A 56 -5.91 -7.45 -11.64
C LEU A 56 -4.84 -6.82 -10.74
N HIS A 57 -4.29 -7.60 -9.81
CA HIS A 57 -3.22 -7.14 -8.93
C HIS A 57 -1.93 -6.83 -9.70
N SER A 58 -1.50 -7.75 -10.59
CA SER A 58 -0.33 -7.57 -11.44
C SER A 58 -0.43 -6.36 -12.37
N MET A 59 -1.64 -5.98 -12.77
CA MET A 59 -1.91 -4.79 -13.61
C MET A 59 -2.28 -3.53 -12.80
N GLU A 60 -2.15 -3.56 -11.47
CA GLU A 60 -2.45 -2.44 -10.57
C GLU A 60 -3.88 -1.87 -10.71
N HIS A 61 -4.85 -2.72 -11.09
CA HIS A 61 -6.27 -2.34 -11.22
C HIS A 61 -6.99 -2.32 -9.86
N ASN A 62 -6.46 -1.55 -8.91
CA ASN A 62 -6.82 -1.59 -7.49
C ASN A 62 -8.28 -1.32 -7.20
N PHE A 63 -8.88 -0.29 -7.80
CA PHE A 63 -10.30 0.01 -7.59
C PHE A 63 -11.21 -1.12 -8.05
N LYS A 64 -10.85 -1.80 -9.14
CA LYS A 64 -11.62 -2.93 -9.66
C LYS A 64 -11.44 -4.15 -8.78
N LEU A 65 -10.20 -4.44 -8.40
CA LEU A 65 -9.84 -5.50 -7.48
C LEU A 65 -10.60 -5.38 -6.16
N LEU A 66 -10.61 -4.20 -5.54
CA LEU A 66 -11.30 -3.96 -4.26
C LEU A 66 -12.83 -4.15 -4.35
N LYS A 67 -13.43 -4.01 -5.54
CA LYS A 67 -14.85 -4.28 -5.75
C LYS A 67 -15.20 -5.77 -5.79
N VAL A 68 -14.23 -6.64 -6.11
CA VAL A 68 -14.49 -8.07 -6.35
C VAL A 68 -13.85 -8.99 -5.33
N ILE A 69 -12.74 -8.58 -4.70
CA ILE A 69 -11.93 -9.44 -3.85
C ILE A 69 -12.67 -9.93 -2.60
N ASP A 70 -13.55 -9.11 -2.04
CA ASP A 70 -14.31 -9.45 -0.82
C ASP A 70 -15.30 -10.59 -1.04
N SER A 71 -15.90 -10.65 -2.24
CA SER A 71 -16.75 -11.79 -2.63
C SER A 71 -15.94 -13.07 -2.67
N LEU A 72 -14.73 -13.05 -3.23
CA LEU A 72 -13.88 -14.22 -3.33
C LEU A 72 -13.36 -14.68 -1.97
N ILE A 73 -12.94 -13.75 -1.11
CA ILE A 73 -12.55 -14.05 0.27
C ILE A 73 -13.69 -14.74 1.02
N THR A 74 -14.93 -14.22 0.88
CA THR A 74 -16.11 -14.81 1.52
C THR A 74 -16.36 -16.24 1.03
N THR A 75 -16.26 -16.47 -0.28
CA THR A 75 -16.40 -17.80 -0.88
C THR A 75 -15.35 -18.78 -0.34
N VAL A 76 -14.07 -18.37 -0.31
CA VAL A 76 -12.95 -19.19 0.18
C VAL A 76 -13.13 -19.59 1.65
N ILE A 77 -13.63 -18.68 2.49
CA ILE A 77 -13.94 -18.96 3.90
C ILE A 77 -15.14 -19.91 4.02
N THR A 78 -16.23 -19.62 3.31
CA THR A 78 -17.51 -20.37 3.43
C THR A 78 -17.32 -21.82 3.01
N GLU A 79 -16.58 -22.04 1.93
CA GLU A 79 -16.32 -23.37 1.37
C GLU A 79 -15.10 -24.05 2.01
N ASN A 80 -14.44 -23.40 2.99
CA ASN A 80 -13.24 -23.88 3.68
C ASN A 80 -12.07 -24.29 2.75
N VAL A 81 -11.94 -23.62 1.60
CA VAL A 81 -10.90 -23.94 0.59
C VAL A 81 -9.68 -23.04 0.74
N TYR A 82 -8.79 -23.42 1.66
CA TYR A 82 -7.61 -22.62 1.94
C TYR A 82 -6.44 -22.86 0.98
N LYS A 83 -6.45 -23.93 0.18
CA LYS A 83 -5.34 -24.26 -0.73
C LYS A 83 -5.81 -24.41 -2.18
N VAL A 84 -5.23 -23.62 -3.09
CA VAL A 84 -5.25 -23.84 -4.54
C VAL A 84 -3.82 -23.78 -5.05
N ASN A 85 -3.45 -24.74 -5.88
CA ASN A 85 -2.11 -24.82 -6.46
C ASN A 85 -0.96 -24.76 -5.41
N GLY A 86 -1.21 -25.35 -4.23
CA GLY A 86 -0.26 -25.44 -3.12
C GLY A 86 -0.09 -24.17 -2.27
N ARG A 87 -0.80 -23.07 -2.57
CA ARG A 87 -0.72 -21.80 -1.85
C ARG A 87 -1.91 -21.59 -0.93
N ASP A 88 -1.69 -20.91 0.19
CA ASP A 88 -2.78 -20.46 1.06
C ASP A 88 -3.50 -19.27 0.43
N ILE A 89 -4.61 -19.53 -0.25
CA ILE A 89 -5.34 -18.50 -1.02
C ILE A 89 -5.88 -17.43 -0.10
N TYR A 90 -6.38 -17.82 1.07
CA TYR A 90 -7.02 -16.88 1.98
C TYR A 90 -6.01 -15.82 2.42
N LYS A 91 -4.81 -16.25 2.81
CA LYS A 91 -3.71 -15.33 3.17
C LYS A 91 -3.28 -14.46 1.98
N GLU A 92 -3.15 -15.04 0.79
CA GLU A 92 -2.77 -14.29 -0.42
C GLU A 92 -3.82 -13.24 -0.80
N LEU A 93 -5.11 -13.55 -0.74
CA LEU A 93 -6.19 -12.60 -1.01
C LEU A 93 -6.22 -11.46 0.01
N LEU A 94 -6.00 -11.75 1.30
CA LEU A 94 -5.87 -10.71 2.32
C LEU A 94 -4.65 -9.82 2.06
N PHE A 95 -3.52 -10.41 1.67
CA PHE A 95 -2.31 -9.67 1.35
C PHE A 95 -2.51 -8.73 0.16
N ILE A 96 -3.08 -9.24 -0.93
CA ILE A 96 -3.42 -8.48 -2.13
C ILE A 96 -4.41 -7.36 -1.81
N LYS A 97 -5.45 -7.63 -1.00
CA LYS A 97 -6.39 -6.61 -0.55
C LYS A 97 -5.68 -5.49 0.21
N ALA A 98 -4.79 -5.83 1.15
CA ALA A 98 -4.04 -4.85 1.92
C ALA A 98 -3.13 -3.98 1.03
N GLN A 99 -2.47 -4.59 0.04
CA GLN A 99 -1.65 -3.85 -0.93
C GLN A 99 -2.49 -2.92 -1.81
N ALA A 100 -3.63 -3.37 -2.32
CA ALA A 100 -4.51 -2.55 -3.14
C ALA A 100 -5.06 -1.34 -2.35
N LEU A 101 -5.43 -1.53 -1.08
CA LEU A 101 -5.84 -0.44 -0.18
C LEU A 101 -4.71 0.56 0.07
N TYR A 102 -3.48 0.08 0.27
CA TYR A 102 -2.31 0.94 0.42
C TYR A 102 -2.04 1.77 -0.85
N GLN A 103 -2.17 1.15 -2.04
CA GLN A 103 -1.94 1.83 -3.32
C GLN A 103 -2.97 2.94 -3.59
N ILE A 104 -4.22 2.80 -3.12
CA ILE A 104 -5.22 3.88 -3.21
C ILE A 104 -5.16 4.88 -2.04
N VAL A 105 -4.11 4.84 -1.22
CA VAL A 105 -3.88 5.77 -0.09
C VAL A 105 -4.91 5.61 1.04
N ASP A 106 -5.69 4.53 1.06
CA ASP A 106 -6.54 4.19 2.20
C ASP A 106 -5.72 3.45 3.28
N TYR A 107 -4.86 4.23 3.94
CA TYR A 107 -3.92 3.70 4.93
C TYR A 107 -4.60 3.05 6.14
N ASN A 108 -5.82 3.46 6.48
CA ASN A 108 -6.57 2.93 7.62
C ASN A 108 -7.05 1.52 7.33
N SER A 109 -7.74 1.34 6.21
CA SER A 109 -8.23 0.03 5.78
C SER A 109 -7.05 -0.91 5.47
N ALA A 110 -5.99 -0.41 4.82
CA ALA A 110 -4.78 -1.19 4.57
C ALA A 110 -4.16 -1.73 5.86
N ASN A 111 -4.03 -0.88 6.90
CA ASN A 111 -3.52 -1.28 8.21
C ASN A 111 -4.40 -2.33 8.86
N HIS A 112 -5.73 -2.17 8.79
CA HIS A 112 -6.65 -3.12 9.39
C HIS A 112 -6.49 -4.52 8.76
N VAL A 113 -6.58 -4.62 7.43
CA VAL A 113 -6.47 -5.91 6.72
C VAL A 113 -5.11 -6.56 6.93
N SER A 114 -4.02 -5.79 6.82
CA SER A 114 -2.67 -6.32 7.06
C SER A 114 -2.45 -6.72 8.53
N SER A 115 -3.07 -6.03 9.48
CA SER A 115 -3.00 -6.42 10.90
C SER A 115 -3.71 -7.74 11.18
N GLU A 116 -4.87 -7.99 10.56
CA GLU A 116 -5.58 -9.28 10.69
C GLU A 116 -4.76 -10.41 10.05
N LEU A 117 -4.17 -10.17 8.87
CA LEU A 117 -3.29 -11.17 8.25
C LEU A 117 -2.06 -11.48 9.13
N LEU A 118 -1.43 -10.47 9.74
CA LEU A 118 -0.26 -10.68 10.61
C LEU A 118 -0.61 -11.35 11.95
N LYS A 119 -1.85 -11.27 12.42
CA LYS A 119 -2.32 -12.08 13.57
C LYS A 119 -2.47 -13.55 13.19
N ILE A 120 -2.90 -13.83 11.96
CA ILE A 120 -3.05 -15.19 11.43
C ILE A 120 -1.67 -15.80 11.10
N ASP A 121 -0.79 -15.00 10.49
CA ASP A 121 0.55 -15.42 10.05
C ASP A 121 1.60 -14.33 10.37
N PRO A 122 2.14 -14.35 11.60
CA PRO A 122 3.15 -13.37 12.06
C PRO A 122 4.43 -13.35 11.23
N ASP A 123 4.77 -14.49 10.60
CA ASP A 123 6.01 -14.68 9.84
C ASP A 123 5.88 -14.30 8.36
N HIS A 124 4.70 -13.79 7.95
CA HIS A 124 4.47 -13.34 6.59
C HIS A 124 5.28 -12.07 6.24
N LYS A 125 6.54 -12.28 5.82
CA LYS A 125 7.55 -11.22 5.57
C LYS A 125 7.03 -10.08 4.70
N ARG A 126 6.39 -10.39 3.56
CA ARG A 126 5.87 -9.39 2.63
C ARG A 126 4.77 -8.51 3.25
N CYS A 127 3.85 -9.12 4.01
CA CYS A 127 2.79 -8.39 4.70
C CYS A 127 3.37 -7.47 5.78
N LYS A 128 4.37 -7.94 6.53
CA LYS A 128 5.10 -7.13 7.52
C LYS A 128 5.75 -5.90 6.90
N GLU A 129 6.41 -6.04 5.75
CA GLU A 129 7.01 -4.92 5.03
C GLU A 129 5.96 -3.89 4.60
N VAL A 130 4.85 -4.35 4.01
CA VAL A 130 3.72 -3.49 3.62
C VAL A 130 3.12 -2.79 4.83
N PHE A 131 2.88 -3.49 5.95
CA PHE A 131 2.33 -2.92 7.18
C PHE A 131 3.23 -1.81 7.76
N ILE A 132 4.55 -2.06 7.85
CA ILE A 132 5.50 -1.06 8.35
C ILE A 132 5.53 0.15 7.42
N LYS A 133 5.60 -0.07 6.10
CA LYS A 133 5.61 1.00 5.10
C LYS A 133 4.33 1.83 5.17
N ASN A 134 3.17 1.18 5.24
CA ASN A 134 1.86 1.82 5.39
C ASN A 134 1.79 2.70 6.65
N ASN A 135 2.28 2.22 7.80
CA ASN A 135 2.33 3.03 9.02
C ASN A 135 3.26 4.25 8.91
N ILE A 136 4.41 4.10 8.26
CA ILE A 136 5.32 5.23 8.02
C ILE A 136 4.63 6.28 7.14
N ASP A 137 4.03 5.86 6.03
CA ASP A 137 3.41 6.78 5.08
C ASP A 137 2.15 7.44 5.66
N LYS A 138 1.35 6.70 6.44
CA LYS A 138 0.24 7.26 7.22
C LYS A 138 0.70 8.35 8.18
N LEU A 139 1.72 8.08 9.00
CA LEU A 139 2.23 9.07 9.95
C LEU A 139 2.87 10.28 9.27
N ARG A 140 3.45 10.10 8.08
CA ARG A 140 3.95 11.19 7.24
C ARG A 140 2.80 12.04 6.69
N TYR A 141 1.72 11.40 6.26
CA TYR A 141 0.52 12.07 5.79
C TYR A 141 -0.16 12.89 6.90
N GLU A 142 -0.29 12.32 8.10
CA GLU A 142 -0.81 13.03 9.28
C GLU A 142 0.15 14.15 9.76
N GLY A 143 1.45 14.00 9.49
CA GLY A 143 2.51 14.94 9.88
C GLY A 143 2.72 16.13 8.93
N GLN A 144 1.79 16.40 8.00
CA GLN A 144 1.93 17.47 7.01
C GLN A 144 2.12 18.85 7.64
N ASN A 145 1.43 19.17 8.73
CA ASN A 145 1.57 20.47 9.41
C ASN A 145 2.99 20.70 9.94
N THR A 146 3.63 19.66 10.48
CA THR A 146 5.04 19.75 10.92
C THR A 146 5.98 19.97 9.74
N ARG A 147 5.71 19.34 8.58
CA ARG A 147 6.49 19.58 7.36
C ARG A 147 6.34 21.02 6.86
N ALA A 148 5.12 21.57 6.89
CA ALA A 148 4.89 22.96 6.52
C ALA A 148 5.66 23.93 7.44
N PHE A 149 5.70 23.65 8.76
CA PHE A 149 6.49 24.43 9.71
C PHE A 149 8.00 24.37 9.41
N ILE A 150 8.53 23.19 9.09
CA ILE A 150 9.94 23.02 8.70
C ILE A 150 10.26 23.83 7.44
N ILE A 151 9.41 23.75 6.41
CA ILE A 151 9.57 24.53 5.16
C ILE A 151 9.55 26.04 5.46
N LEU A 152 8.63 26.49 6.31
CA LEU A 152 8.54 27.90 6.71
C LEU A 152 9.82 28.39 7.41
N MET A 153 10.39 27.59 8.32
CA MET A 153 11.64 27.93 9.01
C MET A 153 12.81 28.07 8.03
N PHE A 154 12.94 27.17 7.07
CA PHE A 154 13.98 27.27 6.04
C PHE A 154 13.78 28.47 5.11
N LEU A 155 12.53 28.78 4.75
CA LEU A 155 12.21 29.95 3.94
C LEU A 155 12.53 31.25 4.67
N LEU A 156 12.17 31.37 5.95
CA LEU A 156 12.54 32.52 6.79
C LEU A 156 14.06 32.66 6.92
N SER A 157 14.77 31.56 7.12
CA SER A 157 16.24 31.57 7.15
C SER A 157 16.83 32.10 5.83
N ALA A 158 16.27 31.71 4.68
CA ALA A 158 16.73 32.19 3.38
C ALA A 158 16.47 33.70 3.17
N ILE A 159 15.32 34.21 3.61
CA ILE A 159 15.01 35.65 3.58
C ILE A 159 16.01 36.42 4.43
N ILE A 160 16.31 35.94 5.64
CA ILE A 160 17.25 36.60 6.56
C ILE A 160 18.66 36.65 5.94
N ILE A 161 19.09 35.58 5.26
CA ILE A 161 20.36 35.58 4.49
C ILE A 161 20.36 36.69 3.43
N GLY A 162 19.28 36.81 2.66
CA GLY A 162 19.16 37.85 1.63
C GLY A 162 19.26 39.26 2.20
N VAL A 163 18.54 39.53 3.30
CA VAL A 163 18.58 40.84 3.99
C VAL A 163 19.96 41.10 4.60
N GLU A 164 20.58 40.08 5.20
CA GLU A 164 21.91 40.18 5.78
C GLU A 164 22.94 40.62 4.72
N ILE A 165 22.95 39.95 3.57
CA ILE A 165 23.93 40.21 2.49
C ILE A 165 23.67 41.56 1.82
N LEU A 166 22.42 41.87 1.47
CA LEU A 166 22.10 43.06 0.67
C LEU A 166 22.10 44.35 1.50
N ALA A 167 21.60 44.30 2.75
CA ALA A 167 21.38 45.49 3.56
C ALA A 167 22.32 45.54 4.77
N ILE A 168 22.36 44.50 5.59
CA ILE A 168 23.04 44.58 6.89
C ILE A 168 24.56 44.69 6.73
N ARG A 169 25.18 43.90 5.84
CA ARG A 169 26.63 43.96 5.62
C ARG A 169 27.10 45.30 5.05
N SER A 170 26.30 45.95 4.20
CA SER A 170 26.63 47.25 3.61
C SER A 170 26.37 48.43 4.54
N PHE A 171 25.22 48.45 5.22
CA PHE A 171 24.73 49.63 5.93
C PHE A 171 24.87 49.55 7.46
N TYR A 172 24.91 48.33 8.03
CA TYR A 172 24.87 48.11 9.48
C TYR A 172 25.84 46.99 9.93
N PRO A 173 27.17 47.18 9.75
CA PRO A 173 28.17 46.15 10.03
C PRO A 173 28.15 45.65 11.49
N GLU A 174 27.75 46.50 12.44
CA GLU A 174 27.63 46.14 13.86
C GLU A 174 26.54 45.07 14.12
N MET A 175 25.50 45.03 13.29
CA MET A 175 24.36 44.12 13.43
C MET A 175 24.59 42.76 12.76
N VAL A 176 25.68 42.58 12.01
CA VAL A 176 25.97 41.36 11.25
C VAL A 176 25.99 40.12 12.17
N LYS A 177 26.69 40.19 13.31
CA LYS A 177 26.78 39.06 14.25
C LYS A 177 25.41 38.64 14.78
N PHE A 178 24.52 39.61 15.04
CA PHE A 178 23.17 39.33 15.53
C PHE A 178 22.34 38.58 14.47
N PHE A 179 22.39 39.02 13.21
CA PHE A 179 21.70 38.35 12.10
C PHE A 179 22.27 36.95 11.83
N GLU A 180 23.59 36.76 11.93
CA GLU A 180 24.23 35.45 11.80
C GLU A 180 23.74 34.46 12.87
N ILE A 181 23.59 34.92 14.13
CA ILE A 181 23.06 34.09 15.23
C ILE A 181 21.60 33.69 14.95
N ILE A 182 20.75 34.64 14.55
CA ILE A 182 19.34 34.34 14.25
C ILE A 182 19.23 33.35 13.10
N ARG A 183 19.93 33.59 12.00
CA ARG A 183 19.93 32.72 10.82
C ARG A 183 20.37 31.30 11.20
N ASN A 184 21.52 31.17 11.87
CA ASN A 184 22.05 29.86 12.24
C ASN A 184 21.11 29.17 13.23
N GLY A 185 20.50 29.91 14.16
CA GLY A 185 19.49 29.41 15.07
C GLY A 185 18.26 28.84 14.34
N LEU A 186 17.69 29.59 13.38
CA LEU A 186 16.57 29.13 12.56
C LEU A 186 16.93 27.89 11.73
N PHE A 187 18.12 27.86 11.15
CA PHE A 187 18.58 26.71 10.37
C PHE A 187 18.72 25.45 11.23
N VAL A 188 19.38 25.56 12.39
CA VAL A 188 19.55 24.45 13.34
C VAL A 188 18.19 23.98 13.89
N LEU A 189 17.28 24.91 14.18
CA LEU A 189 15.94 24.58 14.66
C LEU A 189 15.10 23.86 13.59
N GLY A 190 15.15 24.30 12.33
CA GLY A 190 14.50 23.63 11.21
C GLY A 190 15.06 22.22 10.99
N LEU A 191 16.38 22.06 10.99
CA LEU A 191 17.05 20.77 10.80
C LEU A 191 16.77 19.79 11.93
N SER A 192 16.87 20.24 13.19
CA SER A 192 16.60 19.40 14.35
C SER A 192 15.15 18.93 14.40
N THR A 193 14.20 19.81 14.07
CA THR A 193 12.77 19.46 13.99
C THR A 193 12.51 18.41 12.90
N TYR A 194 13.16 18.53 11.74
CA TYR A 194 13.06 17.55 10.66
C TYR A 194 13.59 16.17 11.06
N ILE A 195 14.80 16.13 11.63
CA ILE A 195 15.42 14.87 12.09
C ILE A 195 14.56 14.22 13.17
N PHE A 196 14.11 15.00 14.15
CA PHE A 196 13.25 14.52 15.23
C PHE A 196 11.94 13.94 14.70
N GLN A 197 11.31 14.60 13.72
CA GLN A 197 10.08 14.11 13.10
C GLN A 197 10.29 12.75 12.42
N GLU A 198 11.29 12.61 11.54
CA GLU A 198 11.55 11.34 10.84
C GLU A 198 11.94 10.22 11.80
N PHE A 199 12.71 10.53 12.84
CA PHE A 199 13.05 9.57 13.90
C PHE A 199 11.79 9.09 14.64
N ARG A 200 10.93 10.02 15.06
CA ARG A 200 9.67 9.72 15.77
C ARG A 200 8.75 8.84 14.92
N ILE A 201 8.63 9.11 13.62
CA ILE A 201 7.81 8.33 12.69
C ILE A 201 8.31 6.89 12.62
N ARG A 202 9.61 6.69 12.39
CA ARG A 202 10.21 5.36 12.28
C ARG A 202 10.10 4.56 13.58
N GLN A 203 10.28 5.20 14.73
CA GLN A 203 10.09 4.54 16.03
C GLN A 203 8.64 4.13 16.25
N LYS A 204 7.67 5.03 16.00
CA LYS A 204 6.25 4.74 16.17
C LYS A 204 5.78 3.59 15.26
N ALA A 205 6.24 3.55 14.00
CA ALA A 205 5.90 2.48 13.06
C ALA A 205 6.48 1.12 13.47
N LYS A 206 7.70 1.08 14.04
CA LYS A 206 8.24 -0.17 14.61
C LYS A 206 7.48 -0.58 15.86
N ALA A 207 7.17 0.37 16.74
CA ALA A 207 6.43 0.12 17.97
C ALA A 207 5.01 -0.39 17.70
N SER A 208 4.31 0.10 16.68
CA SER A 208 2.99 -0.40 16.31
C SER A 208 3.02 -1.87 15.89
N PHE A 209 4.04 -2.30 15.15
CA PHE A 209 4.23 -3.71 14.80
C PHE A 209 4.48 -4.59 16.04
N TYR A 210 5.37 -4.18 16.95
CA TYR A 210 5.60 -4.96 18.18
C TYR A 210 4.37 -5.01 19.10
N ARG A 211 3.55 -3.96 19.13
CA ARG A 211 2.27 -3.97 19.86
C ARG A 211 1.27 -4.94 19.24
N LEU A 212 1.24 -5.06 17.91
CA LEU A 212 0.37 -6.00 17.22
C LEU A 212 0.70 -7.45 17.59
N LEU A 213 1.99 -7.81 17.69
CA LEU A 213 2.40 -9.19 18.03
C LEU A 213 2.23 -9.56 19.51
N LYS A 214 2.03 -8.57 20.38
CA LYS A 214 1.86 -8.79 21.82
C LYS A 214 0.38 -9.05 22.19
N ASN A 215 -0.54 -8.66 21.32
CA ASN A 215 -1.99 -8.81 21.50
C ASN A 215 -2.51 -9.99 20.70
#